data_AF-A0A3R6A980-F1
#
_entry.id   AF-A0A3R6A980-F1
#
_cell.length_a   1.000
_cell.length_b   1.000
_cell.length_c   1.000
_cell.angle_alpha   90.00
_cell.angle_beta   90.00
_cell.angle_gamma   90.00
#
_symmetry.space_group_name_H-M   'P 1'
#
loop_
_entity.id
_entity.type
_entity.pdbx_description
1 polymer ?
#
loop_
_entity_poly.entity_id
_entity_poly.type
_entity_poly.pdbx_seq_one_letter_code
_entity_poly.pdbx_strand_id
1 'polypeptide(L)' 'MTQREDKERNKTARECLGKFFYDLAKTCFLVMVAGNAVTIYADGELKIFNITSIIIGLFLTWLFAYIANKVLIKK' A
#
# COMPACT_ATOMS: atom_id res chain seq x y z
N MET A 1 -15.49 5.28 30.56
CA MET A 1 -14.20 5.60 29.92
C MET A 1 -14.16 7.09 29.69
N THR A 2 -13.08 7.73 30.12
CA THR A 2 -12.95 9.18 30.11
C THR A 2 -12.72 9.66 28.67
N GLN A 3 -13.33 10.76 28.23
CA GLN A 3 -13.22 11.28 26.84
C GLN A 3 -11.77 11.48 26.34
N ARG A 4 -10.79 11.54 27.26
CA ARG A 4 -9.35 11.60 26.96
C ARG A 4 -8.80 10.24 26.49
N GLU A 5 -9.20 9.13 27.11
CA GLU A 5 -8.73 7.79 26.74
C GLU A 5 -9.23 7.36 25.36
N ASP A 6 -10.48 7.68 25.01
CA ASP A 6 -11.03 7.39 23.68
C ASP A 6 -10.32 8.17 22.57
N LYS A 7 -9.86 9.39 22.85
CA LYS A 7 -9.06 10.19 21.92
C LYS A 7 -7.67 9.59 21.69
N GLU A 8 -7.02 9.10 22.73
CA GLU A 8 -5.71 8.44 22.61
C GLU A 8 -5.82 7.09 21.90
N ARG A 9 -6.83 6.28 22.23
CA ARG A 9 -7.10 5.01 21.54
C ARG A 9 -7.32 5.22 20.04
N ASN A 10 -8.07 6.25 19.66
CA ASN A 10 -8.28 6.59 18.26
C ASN A 10 -7.01 7.08 17.56
N LYS A 11 -6.11 7.79 18.25
CA LYS A 11 -4.80 8.16 17.68
C LYS A 11 -3.93 6.93 17.44
N THR A 12 -3.77 6.07 18.44
CA THR A 12 -2.97 4.84 18.33
C THR A 12 -3.51 3.92 17.23
N ALA A 13 -4.84 3.80 17.11
CA ALA A 13 -5.47 3.02 16.04
C ALA A 13 -5.14 3.59 14.65
N ARG A 14 -5.15 4.92 14.48
CA ARG A 14 -4.79 5.58 13.22
C ARG A 14 -3.31 5.37 12.87
N GLU A 15 -2.41 5.46 13.84
CA GLU A 15 -0.98 5.22 13.60
C GLU A 15 -0.70 3.76 13.21
N CYS A 16 -1.32 2.79 13.89
CA CYS A 16 -1.21 1.37 13.52
C CYS A 16 -1.77 1.11 12.12
N LEU A 17 -2.94 1.66 11.79
CA LEU A 17 -3.53 1.52 10.47
C LEU A 17 -2.67 2.16 9.38
N GLY A 18 -2.12 3.35 9.62
CA GLY A 18 -1.21 4.03 8.70
C GLY A 18 0.03 3.18 8.40
N LYS A 19 0.67 2.60 9.43
CA LYS A 19 1.80 1.68 9.26
C LYS A 19 1.40 0.42 8.49
N PHE A 20 0.27 -0.20 8.84
CA PHE A 20 -0.24 -1.38 8.15
C PHE A 20 -0.46 -1.14 6.65
N PHE A 21 -1.15 -0.05 6.28
CA PHE A 21 -1.35 0.28 4.86
C PHE A 21 -0.06 0.62 4.14
N TYR A 22 0.92 1.22 4.83
CA TYR A 22 2.23 1.48 4.25
C TYR A 22 3.04 0.20 3.99
N ASP A 23 3.03 -0.76 4.91
CA ASP A 23 3.63 -2.09 4.69
C ASP A 23 2.89 -2.88 3.60
N LEU A 24 1.56 -2.73 3.53
CA LEU A 24 0.76 -3.31 2.46
C LEU A 24 1.13 -2.71 1.09
N ALA A 25 1.32 -1.38 1.02
CA ALA A 25 1.75 -0.70 -0.19
C ALA A 25 3.13 -1.18 -0.66
N LYS A 26 4.10 -1.30 0.25
CA LYS A 26 5.44 -1.87 -0.05
C LYS A 26 5.35 -3.30 -0.55
N THR A 27 4.54 -4.13 0.11
CA THR A 27 4.35 -5.53 -0.28
C THR A 27 3.70 -5.64 -1.66
N CYS A 28 2.66 -4.85 -1.94
CA CYS A 28 2.01 -4.83 -3.26
C CYS A 28 2.98 -4.38 -4.35
N PHE A 29 3.75 -3.31 -4.11
CA PHE A 29 4.76 -2.86 -5.05
C PHE A 29 5.82 -3.93 -5.31
N LEU A 30 6.34 -4.57 -4.26
CA LEU A 30 7.33 -5.63 -4.38
C LEU A 30 6.82 -6.82 -5.19
N VAL A 31 5.63 -7.33 -4.88
CA VAL A 31 5.10 -8.53 -5.52
C VAL A 31 4.59 -8.22 -6.94
N MET A 32 3.77 -7.18 -7.09
CA MET A 32 3.06 -6.92 -8.35
C MET A 32 3.89 -6.10 -9.34
N VAL A 33 4.74 -5.19 -8.87
CA VAL A 33 5.56 -4.36 -9.78
C VAL A 33 6.95 -4.96 -9.94
N ALA A 34 7.70 -5.12 -8.85
CA ALA A 34 9.07 -5.63 -8.94
C ALA A 34 9.11 -7.11 -9.37
N GLY A 35 8.21 -7.96 -8.85
CA GLY A 35 8.10 -9.36 -9.26
C GLY A 35 7.86 -9.51 -10.76
N ASN A 36 6.86 -8.80 -11.31
CA ASN A 36 6.58 -8.82 -12.75
C ASN A 36 7.69 -8.18 -13.59
N ALA A 37 8.37 -7.14 -13.09
CA ALA A 37 9.52 -6.53 -13.77
C ALA A 37 10.68 -7.53 -13.91
N VAL A 38 10.96 -8.32 -12.87
CA VAL A 38 11.98 -9.39 -12.93
C VAL A 38 11.57 -10.47 -13.93
N THR A 39 10.29 -10.88 -13.95
CA THR A 39 9.78 -11.85 -14.93
C THR A 39 9.94 -11.35 -16.36
N ILE A 40 9.61 -10.08 -16.64
CA ILE A 40 9.80 -9.48 -17.97
C ILE A 40 11.28 -9.46 -18.36
N TYR A 41 12.16 -9.12 -17.41
CA TYR A 41 13.60 -9.09 -17.66
C TYR A 41 14.17 -10.49 -17.95
N ALA A 42 13.67 -11.51 -17.26
CA ALA A 42 14.12 -12.90 -17.41
C ALA A 42 13.58 -13.59 -18.67
N ASP A 43 12.28 -13.45 -18.97
CA ASP A 43 11.64 -14.06 -20.15
C ASP A 43 11.93 -13.27 -21.44
N GLY A 44 12.25 -11.97 -21.35
CA GLY A 44 12.43 -11.09 -22.51
C GLY A 44 11.14 -10.75 -23.28
N GLU A 45 10.00 -11.33 -22.88
CA GLU A 45 8.70 -11.10 -23.50
C GLU A 45 7.79 -10.20 -22.67
N LEU A 46 7.22 -9.20 -23.34
CA LEU A 46 6.20 -8.32 -22.77
C LEU A 46 4.81 -8.94 -22.93
N LYS A 47 4.44 -9.80 -21.97
CA LYS A 47 3.08 -10.35 -21.89
C LYS A 47 2.11 -9.28 -21.39
N ILE A 48 0.95 -9.17 -22.05
CA ILE A 48 -0.14 -8.25 -21.68
C ILE A 48 -0.54 -8.42 -20.21
N PHE A 49 -0.51 -9.66 -19.71
CA PHE A 49 -0.79 -9.98 -18.31
C PHE A 49 0.19 -9.32 -17.32
N ASN A 50 1.50 -9.33 -17.63
CA ASN A 50 2.53 -8.72 -16.76
C ASN A 50 2.38 -7.20 -16.72
N ILE A 51 2.15 -6.58 -17.89
CA ILE A 51 1.91 -5.13 -17.98
C ILE A 51 0.65 -4.73 -17.21
N THR A 52 -0.44 -5.48 -17.38
CA THR A 52 -1.71 -5.20 -16.68
C THR A 52 -1.54 -5.34 -15.17
N SER A 53 -0.79 -6.37 -14.73
CA SER A 53 -0.49 -6.59 -13.30
C SER A 53 0.35 -5.45 -12.70
N ILE A 54 1.30 -4.90 -13.45
CA ILE A 54 2.10 -3.74 -13.03
C ILE A 54 1.22 -2.49 -12.88
N ILE A 55 0.33 -2.21 -13.86
CA ILE A 55 -0.57 -1.04 -13.80
C ILE A 55 -1.51 -1.15 -12.60
N ILE A 56 -2.13 -2.31 -12.38
CA ILE A 56 -2.97 -2.55 -11.20
C ILE A 56 -2.16 -2.40 -9.92
N GLY A 57 -0.93 -2.94 -9.88
CA GLY A 57 -0.04 -2.83 -8.73
C GLY A 57 0.30 -1.38 -8.37
N LEU A 58 0.58 -0.54 -9.36
CA LEU A 58 0.83 0.89 -9.17
C LEU A 58 -0.41 1.62 -8.65
N PHE A 59 -1.59 1.33 -9.23
CA PHE A 59 -2.84 1.92 -8.78
C PHE A 59 -3.17 1.54 -7.34
N LEU A 60 -3.04 0.25 -6.97
CA LEU A 60 -3.28 -0.22 -5.61
C LEU A 60 -2.31 0.39 -4.61
N THR A 61 -1.03 0.48 -4.97
CA THR A 61 0.02 1.08 -4.12
C THR A 61 -0.29 2.56 -3.86
N TRP A 62 -0.70 3.31 -4.88
CA TRP A 62 -1.11 4.70 -4.75
C TRP A 62 -2.35 4.84 -3.85
N LEU A 63 -3.33 3.95 -4.00
CA LEU A 63 -4.55 3.94 -3.20
C LEU A 63 -4.25 3.64 -1.72
N PHE A 64 -3.42 2.65 -1.43
CA PHE A 64 -2.98 2.35 -0.06
C PHE A 64 -2.15 3.48 0.55
N ALA A 65 -1.23 4.08 -0.22
CA ALA A 65 -0.47 5.24 0.24
C ALA A 65 -1.39 6.43 0.52
N TYR A 66 -2.41 6.68 -0.31
CA TYR A 66 -3.38 7.74 -0.11
C TYR A 66 -4.23 7.50 1.15
N ILE A 67 -4.73 6.27 1.36
CA ILE A 67 -5.46 5.91 2.58
C ILE A 67 -4.57 6.06 3.81
N ALA A 68 -3.33 5.55 3.77
CA ALA A 68 -2.38 5.67 4.87
C ALA A 68 -2.15 7.14 5.24
N ASN A 69 -1.92 7.99 4.24
CA ASN A 69 -1.68 9.42 4.46
C ASN A 69 -2.93 10.13 5.00
N LYS A 70 -4.12 9.80 4.50
CA LYS A 70 -5.39 10.37 4.98
C LYS A 70 -5.73 9.92 6.41
N VAL A 71 -5.38 8.69 6.78
CA VAL A 71 -5.56 8.15 8.14
C VAL A 71 -4.57 8.80 9.12
N LEU A 72 -3.33 9.05 8.70
CA LEU A 72 -2.29 9.73 9.49
C LEU A 72 -2.52 11.24 9.65
N ILE A 73 -2.98 11.94 8.61
CA ILE A 73 -3.08 13.41 8.60
C ILE A 73 -4.34 13.96 9.28
N LYS A 74 -5.36 13.13 9.54
CA LYS A 74 -6.60 13.61 10.19
C LYS A 74 -6.31 13.97 11.67
N LYS A 75 -5.97 15.25 11.91
CA LYS A 75 -5.85 15.89 13.24
C LYS A 75 -7.14 15.79 14.04
#